data_AF-A0A846Z840-F1
#
_entry.id   AF-A0A846Z840-F1
#
_cell.length_a   1.000
_cell.length_b   1.000
_cell.length_c   1.000
_cell.angle_alpha   90.00
_cell.angle_beta   90.00
_cell.angle_gamma   90.00
#
_symmetry.space_group_name_H-M   'P 1'
#
loop_
_entity.id
_entity.type
_entity.pdbx_description
1 polymer ?
#
loop_
_entity_poly.entity_id
_entity_poly.type
_entity_poly.pdbx_seq_one_letter_code
_entity_poly.pdbx_strand_id
1 'polypeptide(L)'
;MQGQGQAPDGPEQQGSPAPPPGPRFAPPGGAIPPPGAHVPPAGRKPSPLVWVVVAAAVVFFVGATAFMLVKGGGGETGPVKAEQCVDKGFGMGDGNRIPASLRVSCDDAAAKAKVVKITGEGEASGFTMTSRSEPDCPDRTDGVTNVRGKDTDKHYYEACVRNLKDPHPGDPGAGGAFLSAGDCVSSGSIGFGKEQACARPNWYGKIIARVDAEASCPAKTLEVMKMRSFGGGDLARPVLCLGPGGGVLAAGDCIRDPSFNVGDLGKADCGSSEAIAKIVGRVKNQRECPDEATNYLTSKGAYLPVLCLKKLRPTLNERLRSLPG
;
A
#
# COMPACT_ATOMS: atom_id res chain seq x y z
N MET A 1 -16.15 14.58 43.93
CA MET A 1 -16.67 15.83 43.33
C MET A 1 -17.18 15.48 41.95
N GLN A 2 -18.51 15.51 41.80
CA GLN A 2 -19.23 15.18 40.57
C GLN A 2 -19.18 16.40 39.64
N GLY A 3 -18.81 16.18 38.37
CA GLY A 3 -18.85 17.20 37.32
C GLY A 3 -19.60 16.64 36.13
N GLN A 4 -20.88 17.00 36.00
CA GLN A 4 -21.72 16.74 34.83
C GLN A 4 -21.40 17.78 33.75
N GLY A 5 -21.02 17.33 32.56
CA GLY A 5 -20.84 18.18 31.37
C GLY A 5 -22.02 17.98 30.41
N GLN A 6 -22.78 19.04 30.19
CA GLN A 6 -23.90 19.12 29.25
C GLN A 6 -23.41 19.08 27.80
N ALA A 7 -24.15 18.37 26.94
CA ALA A 7 -23.96 18.34 25.49
C ALA A 7 -24.61 19.57 24.83
N PRO A 8 -24.04 20.09 23.73
CA PRO A 8 -24.66 21.17 22.96
C PRO A 8 -25.73 20.66 21.99
N ASP A 9 -26.83 21.42 21.93
CA ASP A 9 -27.98 21.23 21.02
C ASP A 9 -27.58 21.34 19.54
N GLY A 10 -28.10 20.39 18.74
CA GLY A 10 -27.94 20.36 17.29
C GLY A 10 -28.93 21.30 16.58
N PRO A 11 -28.59 21.82 15.39
CA PRO A 11 -29.49 22.69 14.64
C PRO A 11 -30.61 21.89 13.96
N GLU A 12 -31.83 22.42 14.09
CA GLU A 12 -33.06 22.03 13.40
C GLU A 12 -32.86 21.91 11.88
N GLN A 13 -33.15 20.74 11.32
CA GLN A 13 -33.34 20.56 9.88
C GLN A 13 -34.70 21.14 9.48
N GLN A 14 -34.67 22.31 8.84
CA GLN A 14 -35.82 22.85 8.11
C GLN A 14 -36.14 21.97 6.91
N GLY A 15 -37.37 21.43 6.91
CA GLY A 15 -37.91 20.61 5.84
C GLY A 15 -37.95 21.34 4.50
N SER A 16 -37.48 20.68 3.45
CA SER A 16 -37.62 21.17 2.08
C SER A 16 -39.06 21.01 1.60
N PRO A 17 -39.65 22.02 0.92
CA PRO A 17 -41.00 21.95 0.39
C PRO A 17 -41.10 20.99 -0.80
N ALA A 18 -42.23 20.29 -0.90
CA ALA A 18 -42.55 19.36 -1.97
C ALA A 18 -42.65 20.08 -3.35
N PRO A 19 -42.25 19.41 -4.45
CA PRO A 19 -42.41 19.96 -5.79
C PRO A 19 -43.88 20.04 -6.21
N PRO A 20 -44.26 21.02 -7.04
CA PRO A 20 -45.63 21.18 -7.53
C PRO A 20 -46.04 20.06 -8.51
N PRO A 21 -47.34 19.72 -8.59
CA PRO A 21 -47.85 18.73 -9.53
C PRO A 21 -47.71 19.23 -10.97
N GLY A 22 -47.11 18.41 -11.83
CA GLY A 22 -46.98 18.66 -13.27
C GLY A 22 -48.35 18.72 -14.00
N PRO A 23 -48.40 19.39 -15.16
CA PRO A 23 -49.64 19.58 -15.91
C PRO A 23 -50.20 18.27 -16.47
N ARG A 24 -51.52 18.11 -16.34
CA ARG A 24 -52.33 17.04 -16.92
C ARG A 24 -52.46 17.28 -18.43
N PHE A 25 -51.98 16.36 -19.25
CA PHE A 25 -52.28 16.34 -20.68
C PHE A 25 -53.67 15.73 -20.89
N ALA A 26 -54.58 16.51 -21.47
CA ALA A 26 -55.87 16.07 -21.97
C ALA A 26 -55.71 15.39 -23.35
N PRO A 27 -56.61 14.47 -23.72
CA PRO A 27 -56.57 13.80 -25.01
C PRO A 27 -57.23 14.67 -26.10
N PRO A 28 -56.73 14.69 -27.34
CA PRO A 28 -57.51 15.14 -28.48
C PRO A 28 -58.15 13.93 -29.17
N GLY A 29 -59.46 13.80 -29.00
CA GLY A 29 -60.30 13.17 -30.00
C GLY A 29 -60.50 14.11 -31.20
N GLY A 30 -60.56 13.55 -32.41
CA GLY A 30 -60.87 14.29 -33.62
C GLY A 30 -60.72 13.41 -34.86
N ALA A 31 -61.81 12.75 -35.25
CA ALA A 31 -61.92 12.07 -36.53
C ALA A 31 -62.03 13.07 -37.68
N ILE A 32 -61.27 12.85 -38.76
CA ILE A 32 -61.38 13.60 -40.03
C ILE A 32 -61.56 12.57 -41.18
N PRO A 33 -62.51 12.79 -42.10
CA PRO A 33 -62.89 11.85 -43.18
C PRO A 33 -61.85 11.76 -44.32
N PRO A 34 -61.95 10.75 -45.21
CA PRO A 34 -60.88 10.38 -46.13
C PRO A 34 -60.89 11.21 -47.41
N PRO A 35 -59.72 11.58 -47.95
CA PRO A 35 -59.61 11.98 -49.34
C PRO A 35 -58.70 11.03 -50.13
N GLY A 36 -59.24 10.53 -51.26
CA GLY A 36 -58.48 10.31 -52.48
C GLY A 36 -57.66 9.03 -52.55
N ALA A 37 -58.19 8.05 -53.30
CA ALA A 37 -57.40 6.95 -53.85
C ALA A 37 -56.33 7.51 -54.80
N HIS A 38 -55.08 7.50 -54.37
CA HIS A 38 -53.92 7.66 -55.26
C HIS A 38 -53.55 6.30 -55.85
N VAL A 39 -53.60 6.24 -57.18
CA VAL A 39 -53.14 5.14 -58.02
C VAL A 39 -51.66 4.87 -57.72
N PRO A 40 -51.24 3.62 -57.42
CA PRO A 40 -49.84 3.31 -57.19
C PRO A 40 -49.04 3.52 -58.49
N PRO A 41 -47.90 4.23 -58.48
CA PRO A 41 -47.01 4.24 -59.61
C PRO A 41 -46.47 2.83 -59.84
N ALA A 42 -46.47 2.40 -61.10
CA ALA A 42 -46.01 1.09 -61.53
C ALA A 42 -44.63 0.76 -60.94
N GLY A 43 -44.54 -0.37 -60.24
CA GLY A 43 -43.34 -0.84 -59.56
C GLY A 43 -42.17 -0.98 -60.53
N ARG A 44 -41.20 -0.06 -60.44
CA ARG A 44 -39.89 -0.25 -61.06
C ARG A 44 -39.17 -1.35 -60.29
N LYS A 45 -38.82 -2.43 -60.99
CA LYS A 45 -37.97 -3.49 -60.46
C LYS A 45 -36.69 -2.86 -59.92
N PRO A 46 -36.35 -3.05 -58.64
CA PRO A 46 -35.10 -2.52 -58.09
C PRO A 46 -33.94 -3.04 -58.92
N SER A 47 -33.04 -2.13 -59.31
CA SER A 47 -31.87 -2.53 -60.09
C SER A 47 -31.04 -3.54 -59.28
N PRO A 48 -30.36 -4.49 -59.93
CA PRO A 48 -29.53 -5.48 -59.23
C PRO A 48 -28.46 -4.83 -58.34
N LEU A 49 -28.08 -3.58 -58.62
CA LEU A 49 -27.15 -2.78 -57.82
C LEU A 49 -27.71 -2.43 -56.42
N VAL A 50 -29.03 -2.22 -56.30
CA VAL A 50 -29.70 -1.99 -55.01
C VAL A 50 -29.60 -3.23 -54.12
N TRP A 51 -29.75 -4.42 -54.70
CA TRP A 51 -29.63 -5.68 -53.96
C TRP A 51 -28.19 -5.95 -53.49
N VAL A 52 -27.20 -5.57 -54.29
CA VAL A 52 -25.78 -5.67 -53.90
C VAL A 52 -25.47 -4.74 -52.73
N VAL A 53 -25.97 -3.50 -52.76
CA VAL A 53 -25.77 -2.53 -51.67
C VAL A 53 -26.48 -2.98 -50.38
N VAL A 54 -27.71 -3.50 -50.48
CA VAL A 54 -28.45 -4.03 -49.32
C VAL A 54 -27.74 -5.25 -48.74
N ALA A 55 -27.27 -6.18 -49.57
CA ALA A 55 -26.53 -7.35 -49.11
C ALA A 55 -25.20 -6.96 -48.43
N ALA A 56 -24.46 -6.01 -49.01
CA ALA A 56 -23.24 -5.49 -48.42
C ALA A 56 -23.49 -4.79 -47.07
N ALA A 57 -24.56 -3.99 -46.96
CA ALA A 57 -24.95 -3.36 -45.72
C ALA A 57 -25.34 -4.39 -44.66
N VAL A 58 -26.11 -5.42 -45.01
CA VAL A 58 -26.48 -6.50 -44.08
C VAL A 58 -25.24 -7.26 -43.59
N VAL A 59 -24.31 -7.61 -44.49
CA VAL A 59 -23.05 -8.27 -44.10
C VAL A 59 -22.21 -7.37 -43.21
N PHE A 60 -22.13 -6.07 -43.49
CA PHE A 60 -21.41 -5.12 -42.66
C PHE A 60 -22.06 -4.96 -41.28
N PHE A 61 -23.38 -4.84 -41.20
CA PHE A 61 -24.10 -4.73 -39.93
C PHE A 61 -24.00 -6.03 -39.12
N VAL A 62 -24.21 -7.20 -39.73
CA VAL A 62 -24.05 -8.50 -39.04
C VAL A 62 -22.60 -8.70 -38.60
N GLY A 63 -21.62 -8.36 -39.45
CA GLY A 63 -20.20 -8.42 -39.13
C GLY A 63 -19.80 -7.45 -38.00
N ALA A 64 -20.28 -6.21 -38.03
CA ALA A 64 -20.03 -5.21 -36.99
C ALA A 64 -20.71 -5.59 -35.67
N THR A 65 -21.92 -6.15 -35.71
CA THR A 65 -22.64 -6.61 -34.52
C THR A 65 -21.96 -7.84 -33.91
N ALA A 66 -21.52 -8.80 -34.74
CA ALA A 66 -20.74 -9.94 -34.29
C ALA A 66 -19.38 -9.53 -33.73
N PHE A 67 -18.70 -8.57 -34.37
CA PHE A 67 -17.43 -8.02 -33.88
C PHE A 67 -17.60 -7.26 -32.56
N MET A 68 -18.69 -6.48 -32.39
CA MET A 68 -19.03 -5.82 -31.13
C MET A 68 -19.43 -6.82 -30.03
N LEU A 69 -20.02 -7.96 -30.37
CA LEU A 69 -20.31 -9.04 -29.41
C LEU A 69 -19.06 -9.84 -29.01
N VAL A 70 -18.08 -9.96 -29.91
CA VAL A 70 -16.79 -10.64 -29.62
C VAL A 70 -15.82 -9.71 -28.90
N LYS A 71 -15.85 -8.39 -29.14
CA LYS A 71 -15.05 -7.39 -28.41
C LYS A 71 -15.75 -6.76 -27.21
N GLY A 72 -17.06 -6.97 -27.07
CA GLY A 72 -17.87 -6.42 -25.99
C GLY A 72 -17.53 -7.10 -24.67
N GLY A 73 -16.51 -6.57 -23.98
CA GLY A 73 -16.28 -6.66 -22.55
C GLY A 73 -16.88 -7.88 -21.88
N GLY A 74 -16.34 -9.07 -22.18
CA GLY A 74 -16.54 -10.25 -21.37
C GLY A 74 -15.90 -10.01 -20.01
N GLY A 75 -16.56 -9.21 -19.17
CA GLY A 75 -16.18 -9.03 -17.79
C GLY A 75 -16.14 -10.42 -17.19
N GLU A 76 -14.96 -10.84 -16.77
CA GLU A 76 -14.74 -12.16 -16.22
C GLU A 76 -15.83 -12.42 -15.18
N THR A 77 -16.50 -13.57 -15.25
CA THR A 77 -17.57 -13.95 -14.32
C THR A 77 -17.01 -14.92 -13.29
N GLY A 78 -17.54 -14.88 -12.07
CA GLY A 78 -17.09 -15.75 -10.97
C GLY A 78 -16.10 -15.08 -10.00
N PRO A 79 -15.51 -15.85 -9.06
CA PRO A 79 -14.68 -15.31 -7.98
C PRO A 79 -13.42 -14.61 -8.51
N VAL A 80 -12.90 -13.64 -7.74
CA VAL A 80 -11.62 -12.99 -8.06
C VAL A 80 -10.49 -13.99 -7.80
N LYS A 81 -9.52 -14.04 -8.70
CA LYS A 81 -8.37 -14.95 -8.65
C LYS A 81 -7.06 -14.18 -8.79
N ALA A 82 -5.97 -14.83 -8.38
CA ALA A 82 -4.64 -14.39 -8.78
C ALA A 82 -4.55 -14.26 -10.31
N GLU A 83 -3.65 -13.39 -10.74
CA GLU A 83 -3.39 -13.01 -12.13
C GLU A 83 -4.45 -12.14 -12.81
N GLN A 84 -5.60 -11.89 -12.17
CA GLN A 84 -6.62 -10.95 -12.68
C GLN A 84 -6.22 -9.50 -12.40
N CYS A 85 -6.75 -8.56 -13.20
CA CYS A 85 -6.41 -7.15 -13.08
C CYS A 85 -7.49 -6.32 -12.40
N VAL A 86 -7.05 -5.21 -11.83
CA VAL A 86 -7.89 -4.24 -11.13
C VAL A 86 -7.67 -2.83 -11.66
N ASP A 87 -8.69 -2.00 -11.49
CA ASP A 87 -8.77 -0.63 -12.00
C ASP A 87 -7.98 0.42 -11.20
N LYS A 88 -7.37 0.03 -10.07
CA LYS A 88 -6.58 0.93 -9.20
C LYS A 88 -5.12 0.51 -9.13
N GLY A 89 -4.26 1.52 -9.18
CA GLY A 89 -2.84 1.41 -8.86
C GLY A 89 -2.55 2.00 -7.48
N PHE A 90 -1.33 1.76 -7.01
CA PHE A 90 -0.89 2.10 -5.65
C PHE A 90 0.35 2.99 -5.74
N GLY A 91 0.26 4.17 -5.14
CA GLY A 91 1.31 5.18 -5.13
C GLY A 91 1.94 5.38 -3.76
N MET A 92 3.11 6.04 -3.76
CA MET A 92 3.78 6.47 -2.53
C MET A 92 2.97 7.58 -1.84
N GLY A 93 2.06 7.19 -0.94
CA GLY A 93 1.24 8.13 -0.16
C GLY A 93 -0.25 7.88 -0.19
N ASP A 94 -0.70 6.81 -0.84
CA ASP A 94 -2.07 6.34 -0.66
C ASP A 94 -2.25 6.00 0.83
N GLY A 95 -3.16 6.71 1.49
CA GLY A 95 -3.29 6.67 2.96
C GLY A 95 -3.59 5.26 3.49
N ASN A 96 -3.61 5.12 4.82
CA ASN A 96 -3.80 3.83 5.54
C ASN A 96 -5.16 3.12 5.29
N ARG A 97 -5.95 3.52 4.29
CA ARG A 97 -7.24 2.94 3.96
C ARG A 97 -7.09 2.01 2.76
N ILE A 98 -7.44 0.74 2.95
CA ILE A 98 -7.57 -0.24 1.86
C ILE A 98 -8.61 0.29 0.85
N PRO A 99 -8.21 0.63 -0.39
CA PRO A 99 -9.16 1.06 -1.39
C PRO A 99 -10.09 -0.09 -1.81
N ALA A 100 -11.26 0.25 -2.33
CA ALA A 100 -12.09 -0.69 -3.08
C ALA A 100 -11.71 -0.60 -4.57
N SER A 101 -11.47 -1.74 -5.21
CA SER A 101 -11.16 -1.87 -6.63
C SER A 101 -12.20 -2.70 -7.36
N LEU A 102 -12.32 -2.48 -8.67
CA LEU A 102 -13.11 -3.31 -9.57
C LEU A 102 -12.19 -4.24 -10.36
N ARG A 103 -12.63 -5.48 -10.52
CA ARG A 103 -11.99 -6.41 -11.46
C ARG A 103 -12.23 -5.93 -12.89
N VAL A 104 -11.17 -5.86 -13.67
CA VAL A 104 -11.18 -5.51 -15.09
C VAL A 104 -10.36 -6.53 -15.88
N SER A 105 -10.58 -6.58 -17.19
CA SER A 105 -9.68 -7.35 -18.08
C SER A 105 -8.27 -6.74 -18.03
N CYS A 106 -7.23 -7.58 -18.06
CA CYS A 106 -5.85 -7.09 -18.05
C CYS A 106 -5.45 -6.33 -19.33
N ASP A 107 -6.14 -6.56 -20.44
CA ASP A 107 -5.93 -5.82 -21.69
C ASP A 107 -6.70 -4.49 -21.73
N ASP A 108 -7.50 -4.21 -20.70
CA ASP A 108 -8.25 -2.96 -20.60
C ASP A 108 -7.31 -1.78 -20.26
N ALA A 109 -7.54 -0.62 -20.87
CA ALA A 109 -6.82 0.61 -20.52
C ALA A 109 -7.03 1.04 -19.06
N ALA A 110 -8.14 0.60 -18.44
CA ALA A 110 -8.45 0.77 -17.04
C ALA A 110 -7.56 -0.09 -16.13
N ALA A 111 -6.97 -1.18 -16.60
CA ALA A 111 -6.13 -2.05 -15.78
C ALA A 111 -4.89 -1.29 -15.27
N LYS A 112 -4.73 -1.25 -13.94
CA LYS A 112 -3.62 -0.53 -13.26
C LYS A 112 -2.76 -1.45 -12.40
N ALA A 113 -3.35 -2.49 -11.81
CA ALA A 113 -2.62 -3.47 -11.02
C ALA A 113 -3.15 -4.88 -11.29
N LYS A 114 -2.36 -5.87 -10.91
CA LYS A 114 -2.61 -7.30 -11.05
C LYS A 114 -2.64 -7.95 -9.68
N VAL A 115 -3.63 -8.80 -9.44
CA VAL A 115 -3.76 -9.59 -8.22
C VAL A 115 -2.64 -10.62 -8.17
N VAL A 116 -1.85 -10.58 -7.10
CA VAL A 116 -0.80 -11.58 -6.84
C VAL A 116 -1.24 -12.64 -5.85
N LYS A 117 -2.11 -12.29 -4.90
CA LYS A 117 -2.66 -13.23 -3.90
C LYS A 117 -4.01 -12.74 -3.38
N ILE A 118 -4.95 -13.65 -3.22
CA ILE A 118 -6.17 -13.42 -2.43
C ILE A 118 -5.87 -13.81 -0.99
N THR A 119 -6.12 -12.91 -0.04
CA THR A 119 -5.85 -13.11 1.38
C THR A 119 -7.11 -13.34 2.20
N GLY A 120 -8.28 -13.01 1.64
CA GLY A 120 -9.56 -13.28 2.27
C GLY A 120 -10.73 -12.82 1.40
N GLU A 121 -11.93 -12.95 1.94
CA GLU A 121 -13.15 -12.42 1.35
C GLU A 121 -14.11 -11.99 2.45
N GLY A 122 -15.10 -11.17 2.10
CA GLY A 122 -16.13 -10.76 3.04
C GLY A 122 -17.22 -9.94 2.38
N GLU A 123 -18.21 -9.55 3.18
CA GLU A 123 -19.30 -8.71 2.73
C GLU A 123 -19.21 -7.30 3.33
N ALA A 124 -19.43 -6.29 2.50
CA ALA A 124 -19.50 -4.91 2.92
C ALA A 124 -20.75 -4.71 3.78
N SER A 125 -20.57 -4.73 5.11
CA SER A 125 -21.59 -4.30 6.06
C SER A 125 -21.32 -2.84 6.47
N GLY A 126 -22.37 -2.04 6.57
CA GLY A 126 -22.28 -0.59 6.81
C GLY A 126 -21.66 -0.16 8.14
N PHE A 127 -21.23 -1.09 9.00
CA PHE A 127 -20.80 -0.80 10.37
C PHE A 127 -19.59 -1.60 10.89
N THR A 128 -18.77 -2.20 10.03
CA THR A 128 -17.60 -2.95 10.53
C THR A 128 -16.36 -2.08 10.64
N MET A 129 -16.05 -1.58 11.85
CA MET A 129 -14.69 -1.19 12.21
C MET A 129 -13.86 -2.46 12.39
N THR A 130 -13.45 -3.08 11.29
CA THR A 130 -12.50 -4.19 11.35
C THR A 130 -11.11 -3.63 11.59
N SER A 131 -10.61 -3.80 12.81
CA SER A 131 -9.20 -3.69 13.10
C SER A 131 -8.50 -4.92 12.52
N ARG A 132 -8.09 -4.83 11.24
CA ARG A 132 -7.54 -6.00 10.53
C ARG A 132 -6.06 -6.15 10.83
N SER A 133 -5.64 -7.40 11.04
CA SER A 133 -4.24 -7.80 10.91
C SER A 133 -3.73 -7.43 9.53
N GLU A 134 -2.44 -7.10 9.44
CA GLU A 134 -1.77 -6.93 8.14
C GLU A 134 -1.92 -8.24 7.34
N PRO A 135 -2.47 -8.19 6.12
CA PRO A 135 -2.70 -9.38 5.32
C PRO A 135 -1.35 -10.02 4.94
N ASP A 136 -1.33 -11.35 4.87
CA ASP A 136 -0.16 -12.13 4.51
C ASP A 136 0.13 -12.04 3.01
N CYS A 137 0.65 -10.89 2.59
CA CYS A 137 1.04 -10.63 1.22
C CYS A 137 2.42 -11.20 0.88
N PRO A 138 2.63 -11.70 -0.35
CA PRO A 138 3.96 -12.03 -0.85
C PRO A 138 4.86 -10.80 -0.88
N ASP A 139 6.17 -11.02 -0.83
CA ASP A 139 7.16 -9.98 -1.07
C ASP A 139 6.91 -9.29 -2.43
N ARG A 140 7.28 -8.02 -2.55
CA ARG A 140 7.06 -7.18 -3.75
C ARG A 140 5.60 -6.82 -4.06
N THR A 141 4.72 -6.94 -3.07
CA THR A 141 3.34 -6.45 -3.19
C THR A 141 3.33 -4.91 -3.12
N ASP A 142 2.69 -4.26 -4.10
CA ASP A 142 2.59 -2.80 -4.17
C ASP A 142 1.44 -2.24 -3.31
N GLY A 143 0.44 -3.06 -3.00
CA GLY A 143 -0.64 -2.66 -2.10
C GLY A 143 -1.65 -3.75 -1.84
N VAL A 144 -2.65 -3.42 -1.02
CA VAL A 144 -3.80 -4.29 -0.73
C VAL A 144 -5.08 -3.55 -1.07
N THR A 145 -6.05 -4.27 -1.63
CA THR A 145 -7.34 -3.74 -2.02
C THR A 145 -8.47 -4.73 -1.79
N ASN A 146 -9.68 -4.20 -1.64
CA ASN A 146 -10.91 -4.98 -1.67
C ASN A 146 -11.43 -5.01 -3.11
N VAL A 147 -11.27 -6.13 -3.79
CA VAL A 147 -11.67 -6.33 -5.18
C VAL A 147 -13.11 -6.81 -5.25
N ARG A 148 -13.92 -6.12 -6.06
CA ARG A 148 -15.30 -6.49 -6.38
C ARG A 148 -15.43 -6.81 -7.86
N GLY A 149 -16.38 -7.68 -8.20
CA GLY A 149 -16.71 -7.93 -9.61
C GLY A 149 -17.41 -6.71 -10.23
N LYS A 150 -18.28 -6.07 -9.46
CA LYS A 150 -19.03 -4.85 -9.83
C LYS A 150 -19.12 -3.91 -8.64
N ASP A 151 -19.33 -2.62 -8.91
CA ASP A 151 -19.38 -1.59 -7.85
C ASP A 151 -20.56 -1.76 -6.88
N THR A 152 -21.64 -2.41 -7.33
CA THR A 152 -22.81 -2.72 -6.50
C THR A 152 -22.67 -4.03 -5.71
N ASP A 153 -21.60 -4.79 -5.92
CA ASP A 153 -21.41 -6.06 -5.21
C ASP A 153 -21.11 -5.77 -3.73
N LYS A 154 -21.84 -6.47 -2.86
CA LYS A 154 -21.58 -6.47 -1.42
C LYS A 154 -20.40 -7.38 -1.07
N HIS A 155 -20.23 -8.48 -1.81
CA HIS A 155 -19.10 -9.39 -1.64
C HIS A 155 -17.84 -8.79 -2.24
N TYR A 156 -16.73 -8.86 -1.50
CA TYR A 156 -15.41 -8.44 -1.96
C TYR A 156 -14.35 -9.48 -1.57
N TYR A 157 -13.27 -9.49 -2.34
CA TYR A 157 -12.07 -10.28 -2.09
C TYR A 157 -10.96 -9.34 -1.63
N GLU A 158 -10.34 -9.64 -0.50
CA GLU A 158 -9.13 -8.95 -0.07
C GLU A 158 -7.94 -9.50 -0.86
N ALA A 159 -7.20 -8.61 -1.53
CA ALA A 159 -6.17 -9.01 -2.47
C ALA A 159 -4.91 -8.17 -2.32
N CYS A 160 -3.78 -8.86 -2.32
CA CYS A 160 -2.46 -8.28 -2.57
C CYS A 160 -2.31 -8.06 -4.07
N VAL A 161 -1.83 -6.89 -4.45
CA VAL A 161 -1.71 -6.50 -5.85
C VAL A 161 -0.35 -5.90 -6.17
N ARG A 162 0.04 -6.02 -7.43
CA ARG A 162 1.24 -5.44 -8.02
C ARG A 162 0.82 -4.50 -9.14
N ASN A 163 1.30 -3.27 -9.18
CA ASN A 163 1.04 -2.36 -10.28
C ASN A 163 1.46 -3.00 -11.61
N LEU A 164 0.82 -2.63 -12.71
CA LEU A 164 1.22 -3.08 -14.05
C LEU A 164 2.35 -2.22 -14.63
N LYS A 165 2.57 -1.04 -14.06
CA LYS A 165 3.55 -0.05 -14.50
C LYS A 165 4.23 0.56 -13.27
N ASP A 166 5.44 1.07 -13.48
CA ASP A 166 6.14 1.88 -12.49
C ASP A 166 5.33 3.12 -12.07
N PRO A 167 5.52 3.63 -10.84
CA PRO A 167 6.42 3.11 -9.81
C PRO A 167 5.81 1.90 -9.06
N HIS A 168 6.70 1.05 -8.56
CA HIS A 168 6.38 -0.13 -7.77
C HIS A 168 6.76 0.07 -6.30
N PRO A 169 5.85 0.58 -5.44
CA PRO A 169 6.17 0.87 -4.04
C PRO A 169 6.54 -0.39 -3.23
N GLY A 170 6.16 -1.58 -3.67
CA GLY A 170 6.55 -2.84 -3.04
C GLY A 170 7.96 -3.31 -3.37
N ASP A 171 8.66 -2.67 -4.32
CA ASP A 171 10.04 -3.06 -4.60
C ASP A 171 11.00 -2.70 -3.47
N PRO A 172 11.99 -3.56 -3.16
CA PRO A 172 12.90 -3.34 -2.05
C PRO A 172 13.54 -1.94 -2.02
N GLY A 173 13.21 -1.17 -0.99
CA GLY A 173 13.72 0.18 -0.76
C GLY A 173 13.10 1.28 -1.62
N ALA A 174 12.02 0.98 -2.36
CA ALA A 174 11.27 1.97 -3.13
C ALA A 174 10.43 2.87 -2.22
N GLY A 175 9.91 2.34 -1.10
CA GLY A 175 9.04 3.07 -0.18
C GLY A 175 7.57 2.97 -0.56
N GLY A 176 6.69 2.83 0.44
CA GLY A 176 5.26 3.13 0.32
C GLY A 176 4.32 1.93 0.34
N ALA A 177 4.82 0.73 0.62
CA ALA A 177 4.04 -0.50 0.75
C ALA A 177 4.36 -1.23 2.07
N PHE A 178 4.53 -2.56 2.00
CA PHE A 178 4.78 -3.44 3.14
C PHE A 178 6.26 -3.57 3.43
N LEU A 179 6.62 -3.54 4.72
CA LEU A 179 7.99 -3.78 5.16
C LEU A 179 8.42 -5.22 4.83
N SER A 180 9.44 -5.31 3.99
CA SER A 180 10.03 -6.52 3.43
C SER A 180 11.56 -6.45 3.47
N ALA A 181 12.23 -7.56 3.15
CA ALA A 181 13.68 -7.58 3.07
C ALA A 181 14.19 -6.63 1.96
N GLY A 182 15.14 -5.76 2.33
CA GLY A 182 15.74 -4.75 1.47
C GLY A 182 15.19 -3.34 1.66
N ASP A 183 14.08 -3.18 2.38
CA ASP A 183 13.49 -1.87 2.67
C ASP A 183 14.24 -1.11 3.75
N CYS A 184 14.02 0.21 3.79
CA CYS A 184 14.55 1.09 4.81
C CYS A 184 13.42 1.61 5.70
N VAL A 185 13.65 1.64 7.02
CA VAL A 185 12.66 2.13 7.99
C VAL A 185 13.01 3.53 8.48
N SER A 186 12.02 4.40 8.66
CA SER A 186 12.25 5.82 9.00
C SER A 186 12.57 6.11 10.47
N SER A 187 12.25 5.21 11.40
CA SER A 187 12.50 5.44 12.84
C SER A 187 12.86 4.15 13.57
N GLY A 188 13.76 4.22 14.55
CA GLY A 188 14.17 3.10 15.41
C GLY A 188 13.21 2.79 16.56
N SER A 189 12.17 3.60 16.74
CA SER A 189 11.20 3.44 17.82
C SER A 189 10.38 2.16 17.62
N ILE A 190 10.44 1.28 18.62
CA ILE A 190 9.70 0.02 18.70
C ILE A 190 8.22 0.26 18.37
N GLY A 191 7.77 -0.30 17.24
CA GLY A 191 6.35 -0.32 16.84
C GLY A 191 5.89 0.74 15.83
N PHE A 192 6.75 1.67 15.39
CA PHE A 192 6.35 2.77 14.49
C PHE A 192 7.18 2.89 13.20
N GLY A 193 8.03 1.91 12.90
CA GLY A 193 8.79 1.88 11.65
C GLY A 193 7.83 1.96 10.46
N LYS A 194 7.84 3.10 9.76
CA LYS A 194 7.22 3.23 8.43
C LYS A 194 8.29 2.94 7.40
N GLU A 195 7.89 2.33 6.31
CA GLU A 195 8.77 2.21 5.15
C GLU A 195 9.13 3.61 4.64
N GLN A 196 10.39 3.78 4.30
CA GLN A 196 10.91 4.96 3.64
C GLN A 196 11.83 4.50 2.51
N ALA A 197 11.73 5.19 1.37
CA ALA A 197 12.63 4.95 0.25
C ALA A 197 14.10 5.05 0.71
N CYS A 198 14.91 4.03 0.42
CA CYS A 198 16.32 3.98 0.84
C CYS A 198 17.17 5.10 0.21
N ALA A 199 16.72 5.66 -0.92
CA ALA A 199 17.36 6.79 -1.57
C ALA A 199 17.13 8.12 -0.84
N ARG A 200 16.13 8.22 0.03
CA ARG A 200 15.94 9.41 0.88
C ARG A 200 16.94 9.38 2.04
N PRO A 201 17.46 10.52 2.49
CA PRO A 201 18.33 10.55 3.66
C PRO A 201 17.57 10.22 4.94
N ASN A 202 18.31 9.98 6.02
CA ASN A 202 17.80 9.86 7.40
C ASN A 202 16.88 8.67 7.69
N TRP A 203 17.00 7.56 6.94
CA TRP A 203 16.41 6.30 7.38
C TRP A 203 17.24 5.68 8.53
N TYR A 204 16.58 4.93 9.39
CA TYR A 204 17.16 4.31 10.56
C TYR A 204 17.89 3.01 10.24
N GLY A 205 17.22 2.02 9.64
CA GLY A 205 17.82 0.72 9.39
C GLY A 205 17.35 0.08 8.10
N LYS A 206 18.18 -0.80 7.54
CA LYS A 206 17.82 -1.61 6.38
C LYS A 206 17.36 -2.99 6.84
N ILE A 207 16.17 -3.38 6.42
CA ILE A 207 15.64 -4.72 6.72
C ILE A 207 16.43 -5.74 5.90
N ILE A 208 16.96 -6.75 6.57
CA ILE A 208 17.66 -7.87 5.93
C ILE A 208 16.87 -9.17 6.00
N ALA A 209 15.88 -9.24 6.90
CA ALA A 209 14.91 -10.31 7.01
C ALA A 209 13.70 -9.84 7.82
N ARG A 210 12.54 -10.44 7.57
CA ARG A 210 11.33 -10.31 8.36
C ARG A 210 10.90 -11.70 8.80
N VAL A 211 10.81 -11.93 10.11
CA VAL A 211 10.70 -13.26 10.72
C VAL A 211 9.69 -13.29 11.87
N ASP A 212 9.28 -14.49 12.28
CA ASP A 212 8.31 -14.67 13.37
C ASP A 212 8.90 -14.37 14.77
N ALA A 213 10.20 -14.63 14.96
CA ALA A 213 10.87 -14.46 16.24
C ALA A 213 12.31 -13.95 16.06
N GLU A 214 12.82 -13.18 17.03
CA GLU A 214 14.20 -12.65 17.01
C GLU A 214 15.27 -13.73 16.88
N ALA A 215 15.03 -14.92 17.42
CA ALA A 215 15.94 -16.06 17.31
C ALA A 215 16.11 -16.55 15.86
N SER A 216 15.15 -16.26 14.98
CA SER A 216 15.19 -16.61 13.56
C SER A 216 15.91 -15.57 12.70
N CYS A 217 16.38 -14.47 13.30
CA CYS A 217 17.13 -13.46 12.55
C CYS A 217 18.47 -14.00 12.03
N PRO A 218 18.87 -13.65 10.79
CA PRO A 218 20.17 -14.05 10.24
C PRO A 218 21.34 -13.56 11.11
N ALA A 219 22.47 -14.27 11.10
CA ALA A 219 23.64 -13.93 11.93
C ALA A 219 24.19 -12.51 11.70
N LYS A 220 23.99 -11.94 10.51
CA LYS A 220 24.39 -10.57 10.14
C LYS A 220 23.46 -9.47 10.70
N THR A 221 22.48 -9.83 11.52
CA THR A 221 21.54 -8.89 12.16
C THR A 221 22.25 -8.11 13.24
N LEU A 222 22.11 -6.79 13.21
CA LEU A 222 22.69 -5.88 14.18
C LEU A 222 21.66 -5.39 15.20
N GLU A 223 20.42 -5.21 14.74
CA GLU A 223 19.29 -4.77 15.54
C GLU A 223 18.01 -5.48 15.13
N VAL A 224 17.03 -5.46 16.02
CA VAL A 224 15.69 -5.98 15.74
C VAL A 224 14.65 -4.93 16.06
N MET A 225 13.60 -4.88 15.26
CA MET A 225 12.43 -4.05 15.51
C MET A 225 11.19 -4.95 15.54
N LYS A 226 10.40 -4.83 16.61
CA LYS A 226 9.11 -5.51 16.73
C LYS A 226 8.01 -4.60 16.23
N MET A 227 7.30 -5.05 15.21
CA MET A 227 6.05 -4.45 14.77
C MET A 227 4.95 -4.81 15.77
N ARG A 228 3.99 -3.90 15.93
CA ARG A 228 2.78 -4.13 16.75
C ARG A 228 1.57 -3.83 15.88
N SER A 229 0.57 -4.70 15.95
CA SER A 229 -0.73 -4.39 15.34
C SER A 229 -1.41 -3.29 16.16
N PHE A 230 -1.88 -2.25 15.48
CA PHE A 230 -2.72 -1.21 16.10
C PHE A 230 -4.16 -1.69 16.36
N GLY A 231 -4.50 -2.88 15.87
CA GLY A 231 -5.85 -3.40 15.82
C GLY A 231 -6.15 -4.63 16.68
N GLY A 232 -5.21 -5.07 17.52
CA GLY A 232 -5.41 -6.22 18.41
C GLY A 232 -5.37 -7.59 17.71
N GLY A 233 -4.79 -7.69 16.52
CA GLY A 233 -4.57 -8.94 15.81
C GLY A 233 -3.09 -9.32 15.70
N ASP A 234 -2.81 -10.59 15.40
CA ASP A 234 -1.44 -11.06 15.16
C ASP A 234 -0.91 -10.53 13.82
N LEU A 235 0.35 -10.11 13.80
CA LEU A 235 1.07 -9.77 12.58
C LEU A 235 1.91 -10.96 12.15
N ALA A 236 1.76 -11.39 10.90
CA ALA A 236 2.67 -12.36 10.32
C ALA A 236 4.09 -11.78 10.31
N ARG A 237 5.07 -12.58 10.77
CA ARG A 237 6.49 -12.22 10.81
C ARG A 237 6.73 -10.83 11.42
N PRO A 238 6.41 -10.59 12.70
CA PRO A 238 6.40 -9.24 13.30
C PRO A 238 7.79 -8.71 13.62
N VAL A 239 8.86 -9.50 13.46
CA VAL A 239 10.22 -9.09 13.80
C VAL A 239 10.98 -8.72 12.53
N LEU A 240 11.42 -7.47 12.47
CA LEU A 240 12.32 -6.96 11.43
C LEU A 240 13.75 -7.10 11.91
N CYS A 241 14.55 -7.87 11.19
CA CYS A 241 15.98 -7.99 11.42
C CYS A 241 16.67 -6.89 10.61
N LEU A 242 17.40 -6.00 11.29
CA LEU A 242 18.05 -4.84 10.70
C LEU A 242 19.55 -5.10 10.51
N GLY A 243 20.03 -4.81 9.30
CA GLY A 243 21.44 -4.85 8.93
C GLY A 243 22.11 -3.48 8.98
N PRO A 244 23.36 -3.38 8.50
CA PRO A 244 24.11 -2.13 8.48
C PRO A 244 23.49 -1.07 7.55
N GLY A 245 23.73 0.19 7.90
CA GLY A 245 23.34 1.37 7.12
C GLY A 245 22.37 2.28 7.89
N GLY A 246 22.13 3.48 7.37
CA GLY A 246 21.27 4.45 8.03
C GLY A 246 21.81 4.82 9.40
N GLY A 247 20.93 4.86 10.39
CA GLY A 247 21.23 4.98 11.82
C GLY A 247 21.75 3.71 12.50
N VAL A 248 21.54 2.50 11.95
CA VAL A 248 22.03 1.26 12.56
C VAL A 248 23.56 1.24 12.57
N LEU A 249 24.11 1.24 13.78
CA LEU A 249 25.55 1.25 14.05
C LEU A 249 26.19 -0.13 13.78
N ALA A 250 27.20 -0.15 12.93
CA ALA A 250 27.97 -1.33 12.51
C ALA A 250 29.48 -1.16 12.75
N ALA A 251 30.21 -2.27 12.74
CA ALA A 251 31.67 -2.21 12.76
C ALA A 251 32.19 -1.42 11.55
N GLY A 252 33.14 -0.52 11.80
CA GLY A 252 33.64 0.44 10.82
C GLY A 252 33.07 1.85 10.97
N ASP A 253 31.85 1.99 11.49
CA ASP A 253 31.22 3.30 11.67
C ASP A 253 31.95 4.12 12.74
N CYS A 254 31.98 5.44 12.57
CA CYS A 254 32.40 6.37 13.60
C CYS A 254 31.19 7.07 14.20
N ILE A 255 31.28 7.39 15.48
CA ILE A 255 30.19 8.03 16.23
C ILE A 255 30.58 9.44 16.66
N ARG A 256 29.57 10.31 16.66
CA ARG A 256 29.61 11.64 17.26
C ARG A 256 29.55 11.54 18.78
N ASP A 257 29.80 12.66 19.41
CA ASP A 257 29.65 12.79 20.85
C ASP A 257 28.17 12.69 21.31
N PRO A 258 27.81 11.68 22.13
CA PRO A 258 26.46 11.53 22.64
C PRO A 258 26.04 12.67 23.57
N SER A 259 26.96 13.47 24.13
CA SER A 259 26.61 14.54 25.06
C SER A 259 25.70 15.62 24.46
N PHE A 260 25.62 15.71 23.13
CA PHE A 260 24.77 16.68 22.43
C PHE A 260 23.41 16.13 22.01
N ASN A 261 23.21 14.81 22.04
CA ASN A 261 21.96 14.17 21.63
C ASN A 261 21.53 13.14 22.68
N VAL A 262 20.56 13.53 23.51
CA VAL A 262 19.94 12.61 24.47
C VAL A 262 19.08 11.61 23.69
N GLY A 263 19.53 10.35 23.61
CA GLY A 263 18.70 9.23 23.13
C GLY A 263 19.15 8.54 21.84
N ASP A 264 20.14 9.05 21.10
CA ASP A 264 20.68 8.36 19.92
C ASP A 264 22.16 8.66 19.66
N LEU A 265 22.92 7.61 19.35
CA LEU A 265 24.33 7.72 18.94
C LEU A 265 24.40 8.04 17.45
N GLY A 266 24.59 9.33 17.11
CA GLY A 266 24.72 9.76 15.73
C GLY A 266 26.01 9.28 15.08
N LYS A 267 25.93 8.87 13.81
CA LYS A 267 27.12 8.58 12.98
C LYS A 267 27.88 9.86 12.64
N ALA A 268 29.19 9.73 12.50
CA ALA A 268 30.14 10.75 12.06
C ALA A 268 30.95 10.23 10.88
N ASP A 269 31.42 11.13 10.02
CA ASP A 269 32.53 10.82 9.12
C ASP A 269 33.79 10.55 9.95
N CYS A 270 34.46 9.42 9.73
CA CYS A 270 35.62 9.00 10.51
C CYS A 270 36.83 9.93 10.42
N GLY A 271 36.96 10.71 9.34
CA GLY A 271 38.01 11.72 9.17
C GLY A 271 37.66 13.07 9.79
N SER A 272 36.41 13.27 10.20
CA SER A 272 35.94 14.55 10.75
C SER A 272 36.44 14.82 12.17
N SER A 273 36.35 16.09 12.58
CA SER A 273 36.61 16.50 13.96
C SER A 273 35.56 16.03 14.96
N GLU A 274 34.39 15.62 14.46
CA GLU A 274 33.24 15.16 15.24
C GLU A 274 33.33 13.69 15.64
N ALA A 275 34.16 12.88 14.94
CA ALA A 275 34.36 11.47 15.25
C ALA A 275 35.18 11.28 16.53
N ILE A 276 34.55 10.77 17.58
CA ILE A 276 35.18 10.55 18.90
C ILE A 276 35.62 9.10 19.12
N ALA A 277 34.95 8.16 18.46
CA ALA A 277 35.23 6.74 18.54
C ALA A 277 34.82 6.04 17.23
N LYS A 278 35.50 4.94 16.94
CA LYS A 278 35.17 3.98 15.88
C LYS A 278 34.58 2.74 16.50
N ILE A 279 33.52 2.21 15.92
CA ILE A 279 32.93 0.94 16.29
C ILE A 279 33.78 -0.16 15.68
N VAL A 280 34.30 -1.05 16.51
CA VAL A 280 35.12 -2.19 16.08
C VAL A 280 34.39 -3.51 16.21
N GLY A 281 33.29 -3.54 16.97
CA GLY A 281 32.43 -4.71 17.08
C GLY A 281 31.08 -4.35 17.67
N ARG A 282 30.09 -5.19 17.38
CA ARG A 282 28.79 -5.18 18.03
C ARG A 282 28.44 -6.62 18.38
N VAL A 283 28.28 -6.90 19.66
CA VAL A 283 28.36 -8.27 20.19
C VAL A 283 27.36 -8.52 21.31
N LYS A 284 27.18 -9.79 21.68
CA LYS A 284 26.25 -10.17 22.76
C LYS A 284 26.84 -9.89 24.13
N ASN A 285 28.15 -10.12 24.26
CA ASN A 285 28.86 -10.02 25.52
C ASN A 285 30.16 -9.23 25.36
N GLN A 286 30.55 -8.47 26.38
CA GLN A 286 31.78 -7.68 26.36
C GLN A 286 33.04 -8.51 26.08
N ARG A 287 33.05 -9.78 26.50
CA ARG A 287 34.17 -10.71 26.25
C ARG A 287 34.35 -11.07 24.77
N GLU A 288 33.34 -10.82 23.93
CA GLU A 288 33.41 -11.04 22.48
C GLU A 288 33.95 -9.81 21.74
N CYS A 289 34.27 -8.72 22.45
CA CYS A 289 34.86 -7.55 21.82
C CYS A 289 36.25 -7.88 21.24
N PRO A 290 36.56 -7.38 20.03
CA PRO A 290 37.91 -7.49 19.46
C PRO A 290 38.97 -6.84 20.37
N ASP A 291 40.20 -7.35 20.32
CA ASP A 291 41.31 -6.87 21.16
C ASP A 291 41.64 -5.38 20.95
N GLU A 292 41.29 -4.81 19.79
CA GLU A 292 41.48 -3.39 19.50
C GLU A 292 40.44 -2.47 20.17
N ALA A 293 39.41 -3.03 20.79
CA ALA A 293 38.42 -2.28 21.54
C ALA A 293 39.05 -1.74 22.83
N THR A 294 39.00 -0.42 23.02
CA THR A 294 39.51 0.24 24.23
C THR A 294 38.39 0.63 25.19
N ASN A 295 37.15 0.67 24.72
CA ASN A 295 35.96 1.03 25.47
C ASN A 295 34.75 0.24 24.97
N TYR A 296 33.64 0.28 25.69
CA TYR A 296 32.39 -0.32 25.26
C TYR A 296 31.19 0.46 25.80
N LEU A 297 30.05 0.35 25.10
CA LEU A 297 28.76 0.84 25.55
C LEU A 297 27.78 -0.32 25.63
N THR A 298 26.88 -0.26 26.61
CA THR A 298 25.85 -1.27 26.83
C THR A 298 24.46 -0.67 26.67
N SER A 299 23.56 -1.37 26.00
CA SER A 299 22.15 -1.02 25.88
C SER A 299 21.27 -2.19 26.30
N LYS A 300 20.43 -1.98 27.33
CA LYS A 300 19.54 -3.02 27.85
C LYS A 300 18.42 -3.30 26.85
N GLY A 301 18.17 -4.59 26.59
CA GLY A 301 17.09 -5.03 25.69
C GLY A 301 17.40 -4.92 24.20
N ALA A 302 18.59 -4.44 23.81
CA ALA A 302 19.03 -4.47 22.42
C ALA A 302 19.44 -5.89 21.99
N TYR A 303 19.27 -6.21 20.69
CA TYR A 303 19.60 -7.52 20.12
C TYR A 303 21.09 -7.90 20.31
N LEU A 304 21.98 -6.95 20.03
CA LEU A 304 23.40 -7.00 20.37
C LEU A 304 23.68 -5.84 21.33
N PRO A 305 23.64 -6.08 22.66
CA PRO A 305 23.65 -5.03 23.67
C PRO A 305 25.00 -4.35 23.84
N VAL A 306 26.11 -4.94 23.36
CA VAL A 306 27.44 -4.37 23.56
C VAL A 306 28.00 -3.79 22.26
N LEU A 307 28.30 -2.50 22.27
CA LEU A 307 29.08 -1.82 21.23
C LEU A 307 30.53 -1.71 21.68
N CYS A 308 31.44 -2.33 20.95
CA CYS A 308 32.88 -2.30 21.19
C CYS A 308 33.50 -1.12 20.45
N LEU A 309 34.20 -0.25 21.17
CA LEU A 309 34.66 1.03 20.66
C LEU A 309 36.19 1.13 20.73
N LYS A 310 36.77 1.64 19.64
CA LYS A 310 38.14 2.14 19.60
C LYS A 310 38.11 3.66 19.65
N LYS A 311 38.62 4.20 20.74
CA LYS A 311 38.77 5.64 20.96
C LYS A 311 39.60 6.29 19.85
N LEU A 312 39.08 7.36 19.25
CA LEU A 312 39.81 8.17 18.26
C LEU A 312 40.35 9.46 18.87
N ARG A 313 39.66 10.01 19.90
CA ARG A 313 40.04 11.28 20.52
C ARG A 313 40.04 11.21 22.05
N PRO A 314 40.91 11.96 22.75
CA PRO A 314 41.05 11.93 24.21
C PRO A 314 39.75 12.16 25.00
N THR A 315 38.84 12.97 24.46
CA THR A 315 37.59 13.42 25.11
C THR A 315 36.60 12.30 25.45
N LEU A 316 36.76 11.10 24.89
CA LEU A 316 35.85 9.98 25.12
C LEU A 316 35.76 9.55 26.60
N ASN A 317 36.88 9.50 27.34
CA ASN A 317 36.89 8.95 28.72
C ASN A 317 36.23 9.88 29.74
N GLU A 318 36.28 11.19 29.51
CA GLU A 318 35.61 12.18 30.37
C GLU A 318 34.10 12.20 30.12
N ARG A 319 33.68 11.94 28.87
CA ARG A 319 32.29 12.13 28.42
C ARG A 319 31.43 10.85 28.44
N LEU A 320 32.04 9.65 28.39
CA LEU A 320 31.30 8.40 28.56
C LEU A 320 30.92 8.10 30.02
N ARG A 321 31.67 8.62 31.00
CA ARG A 321 31.34 8.47 32.44
C ARG A 321 30.02 9.13 32.83
N SER A 322 29.53 10.07 32.03
CA SER A 322 28.28 10.80 32.25
C SER A 322 27.04 10.18 31.58
N LEU A 323 27.18 9.07 30.85
CA LEU A 323 26.01 8.38 30.28
C LEU A 323 25.47 7.35 31.28
N PRO A 324 24.16 7.36 31.59
CA PRO A 324 23.56 6.32 32.42
C PRO A 324 23.63 4.97 31.67
N GLY A 325 24.09 3.92 32.37
CA GLY A 325 24.10 2.53 31.89
C GLY A 325 22.82 1.75 32.15
#